data_AF-A0A0X8CQ65-F1
#
_entry.id   AF-A0A0X8CQ65-F1
#
_cell.length_a   1.000
_cell.length_b   1.000
_cell.length_c   1.000
_cell.angle_alpha   90.00
_cell.angle_beta   90.00
_cell.angle_gamma   90.00
#
_symmetry.space_group_name_H-M   'P 1'
#
loop_
_entity.id
_entity.type
_entity.pdbx_description
1 polymer ?
#
loop_
_entity_poly.entity_id
_entity_poly.type
_entity_poly.pdbx_seq_one_letter_code
_entity_poly.pdbx_strand_id
1 'polypeptide(L)'
;MTAAGRKAFARKQGAHLRPGVTKKASEMTPQEMRRKGSWAVRFYGRAKLPPLVDAKGRPTRHALSAHAWGEPVPRTVAAARRIAAKGERLLARYRRTKARG
;
A
#
# COMPACT_ATOMS: atom_id res chain seq x y z
N MET A 1 21.94 -12.11 -23.16
CA MET A 1 20.50 -11.78 -22.99
C MET A 1 20.23 -10.39 -23.57
N THR A 2 19.33 -10.27 -24.56
CA THR A 2 19.06 -9.00 -25.26
C THR A 2 18.23 -8.02 -24.41
N ALA A 3 18.26 -6.72 -24.73
CA ALA A 3 17.47 -5.71 -24.03
C ALA A 3 15.96 -5.97 -24.10
N ALA A 4 15.48 -6.47 -25.24
CA ALA A 4 14.11 -6.92 -25.42
C ALA A 4 13.75 -8.10 -24.48
N GLY A 5 14.66 -9.07 -24.34
CA GLY A 5 14.50 -10.18 -23.41
C GLY A 5 14.41 -9.74 -21.94
N ARG A 6 15.21 -8.74 -21.53
CA ARG A 6 15.12 -8.15 -20.18
C ARG A 6 13.80 -7.42 -19.94
N LYS A 7 13.28 -6.68 -20.93
CA LYS A 7 12.00 -5.97 -20.84
C LYS A 7 10.81 -6.93 -20.78
N ALA A 8 10.84 -8.01 -21.55
CA ALA A 8 9.81 -9.06 -21.53
C ALA A 8 9.78 -9.79 -20.17
N PHE A 9 10.95 -10.16 -19.65
CA PHE A 9 11.08 -10.76 -18.31
C PHE A 9 10.60 -9.80 -17.21
N ALA A 10 10.98 -8.52 -17.26
CA ALA A 10 10.55 -7.52 -16.29
C ALA A 10 9.02 -7.30 -16.28
N ARG A 11 8.36 -7.36 -17.45
CA ARG A 11 6.88 -7.31 -17.54
C ARG A 11 6.22 -8.57 -17.01
N LYS A 12 6.76 -9.75 -17.34
CA LYS A 12 6.15 -11.06 -16.99
C LYS A 12 6.32 -11.39 -15.50
N GLN A 13 7.53 -11.20 -14.97
CA GLN A 13 7.89 -11.59 -13.60
C GLN A 13 7.85 -10.42 -12.62
N GLY A 14 7.69 -9.18 -13.11
CA GLY A 14 7.70 -8.02 -12.26
C GLY A 14 9.07 -7.76 -11.62
N ALA A 15 10.15 -7.81 -12.40
CA ALA A 15 11.52 -7.61 -11.91
C ALA A 15 11.76 -6.26 -11.20
N HIS A 16 10.82 -5.32 -11.31
CA HIS A 16 10.84 -4.02 -10.63
C HIS A 16 9.78 -3.88 -9.53
N LEU A 17 9.00 -4.93 -9.26
CA LEU A 17 8.00 -4.94 -8.19
C LEU A 17 8.74 -4.97 -6.86
N ARG A 18 8.53 -3.90 -6.09
CA ARG A 18 9.06 -3.78 -4.74
C ARG A 18 8.02 -4.30 -3.74
N PRO A 19 8.44 -5.02 -2.69
CA PRO A 19 7.53 -5.44 -1.62
C PRO A 19 6.87 -4.24 -0.95
N GLY A 20 5.75 -4.49 -0.27
CA GLY A 20 5.08 -3.48 0.53
C GLY A 20 5.98 -2.95 1.65
N VAL A 21 5.79 -1.70 2.02
CA VAL A 21 6.59 -1.06 3.08
C VAL A 21 6.03 -1.46 4.44
N THR A 22 6.75 -2.30 5.18
CA THR A 22 6.31 -2.82 6.50
C THR A 22 6.86 -2.02 7.70
N LYS A 23 7.87 -1.16 7.48
CA LYS A 23 8.52 -0.35 8.51
C LYS A 23 7.55 0.53 9.29
N LYS A 24 7.96 0.99 10.48
CA LYS A 24 7.22 2.01 11.24
C LYS A 24 7.39 3.38 10.58
N ALA A 25 6.42 4.28 10.76
CA ALA A 25 6.44 5.60 10.12
C ALA A 25 7.68 6.43 10.51
N SER A 26 8.21 6.25 11.72
CA SER A 26 9.44 6.90 12.21
C SER A 26 10.68 6.50 11.41
N GLU A 27 10.71 5.28 10.87
CA GLU A 27 11.87 4.67 10.19
C GLU A 27 11.77 4.74 8.66
N MET A 28 10.65 5.24 8.13
CA MET A 28 10.45 5.34 6.69
C MET A 28 11.28 6.49 6.10
N THR A 29 11.94 6.21 4.99
CA THR A 29 12.40 7.24 4.06
C THR A 29 11.20 7.99 3.45
N PRO A 30 11.39 9.23 2.95
CA PRO A 30 10.30 9.97 2.29
C PRO A 30 9.66 9.18 1.13
N GLN A 31 10.46 8.44 0.36
CA GLN A 31 9.96 7.63 -0.73
C GLN A 31 9.13 6.43 -0.26
N GLU A 32 9.49 5.81 0.87
CA GLU A 32 8.68 4.75 1.49
C GLU A 32 7.35 5.29 2.02
N MET A 33 7.35 6.48 2.63
CA MET A 33 6.12 7.16 3.05
C MET A 33 5.19 7.41 1.87
N ARG A 34 5.73 7.91 0.74
CA ARG A 34 4.97 8.10 -0.50
C ARG A 34 4.35 6.80 -0.98
N ARG A 35 5.15 5.72 -1.09
CA ARG A 35 4.68 4.41 -1.58
C ARG A 35 3.56 3.85 -0.72
N LYS A 36 3.77 3.79 0.61
CA LYS A 36 2.78 3.26 1.54
C LYS A 36 1.53 4.13 1.60
N GLY A 37 1.72 5.45 1.66
CA GLY A 37 0.61 6.40 1.68
C GLY A 37 -0.27 6.32 0.44
N SER A 38 0.34 6.30 -0.75
CA SER A 38 -0.40 6.17 -2.01
C SER A 38 -1.14 4.83 -2.12
N TRP A 39 -0.52 3.72 -1.70
CA TRP A 39 -1.20 2.42 -1.66
C TRP A 39 -2.39 2.44 -0.70
N ALA A 40 -2.21 2.90 0.53
CA ALA A 40 -3.24 2.91 1.56
C ALA A 40 -4.47 3.72 1.15
N VAL A 41 -4.26 4.93 0.62
CA VAL A 41 -5.34 5.80 0.13
C VAL A 41 -6.03 5.19 -1.09
N ARG A 42 -5.29 4.60 -2.04
CA ARG A 42 -5.89 3.98 -3.23
C ARG A 42 -6.71 2.73 -2.90
N PHE A 43 -6.22 1.90 -1.97
CA PHE A 43 -6.89 0.65 -1.63
C PHE A 43 -8.06 0.88 -0.68
N TYR A 44 -7.86 1.68 0.36
CA TYR A 44 -8.83 1.82 1.46
C TYR A 44 -9.48 3.22 1.58
N GLY A 45 -9.06 4.20 0.78
CA GLY A 45 -9.62 5.57 0.77
C GLY A 45 -10.75 5.79 -0.23
N ARG A 46 -11.02 4.85 -1.13
CA ARG A 46 -12.09 4.97 -2.15
C ARG A 46 -13.49 5.09 -1.53
N ALA A 47 -14.44 5.73 -2.24
CA ALA A 47 -15.81 5.92 -1.75
C ALA A 47 -16.49 4.58 -1.39
N LYS A 48 -16.55 3.65 -2.35
CA LYS A 48 -17.08 2.29 -2.15
C LYS A 48 -15.94 1.28 -2.00
N LEU A 49 -15.81 0.67 -0.83
CA LEU A 49 -14.82 -0.37 -0.57
C LEU A 49 -15.30 -1.74 -1.12
N PRO A 50 -14.38 -2.56 -1.68
CA PRO A 50 -14.68 -3.98 -1.88
C PRO A 50 -14.98 -4.65 -0.53
N PRO A 51 -15.72 -5.77 -0.54
CA PRO A 51 -15.94 -6.55 0.69
C PRO A 51 -14.63 -6.89 1.38
N LEU A 52 -14.59 -6.67 2.70
CA LEU A 52 -13.42 -6.94 3.53
C LEU A 52 -13.45 -8.35 4.12
N VAL A 53 -14.65 -8.89 4.28
CA VAL A 53 -14.90 -10.28 4.66
C VAL A 53 -15.75 -10.95 3.58
N ASP A 54 -15.56 -12.26 3.42
CA ASP A 54 -16.41 -13.10 2.57
C ASP A 54 -17.68 -13.56 3.30
N ALA A 55 -18.52 -14.34 2.61
CA ALA A 55 -19.75 -14.90 3.17
C ALA A 55 -19.52 -15.84 4.38
N LYS A 56 -18.30 -16.34 4.57
CA LYS A 56 -17.90 -17.21 5.68
C LYS A 56 -17.20 -16.44 6.80
N GLY A 57 -17.18 -15.10 6.73
CA GLY A 57 -16.54 -14.22 7.71
C GLY A 57 -15.01 -14.16 7.61
N ARG A 58 -14.39 -14.73 6.56
CA ARG A 58 -12.94 -14.74 6.38
C ARG A 58 -12.47 -13.49 5.63
N PRO A 59 -11.28 -12.95 5.92
CA PRO A 59 -10.77 -11.80 5.20
C PRO A 59 -10.65 -12.07 3.69
N THR A 60 -11.15 -11.15 2.87
CA THR A 60 -11.00 -11.25 1.42
C THR A 60 -9.54 -11.00 1.00
N ARG A 61 -9.21 -11.37 -0.24
CA ARG A 61 -7.89 -11.04 -0.83
C ARG A 61 -7.58 -9.54 -0.75
N HIS A 62 -8.59 -8.69 -0.89
CA HIS A 62 -8.43 -7.25 -0.74
C HIS A 62 -8.02 -6.86 0.69
N ALA A 63 -8.68 -7.42 1.71
CA ALA A 63 -8.31 -7.20 3.11
C ALA A 63 -6.90 -7.75 3.41
N LEU A 64 -6.58 -8.95 2.94
CA LEU A 64 -5.27 -9.59 3.14
C LEU A 64 -4.11 -8.79 2.54
N SER A 65 -4.36 -7.96 1.51
CA SER A 65 -3.33 -7.08 0.96
C SER A 65 -2.74 -6.11 2.00
N ALA A 66 -3.46 -5.79 3.08
CA ALA A 66 -2.95 -4.96 4.17
C ALA A 66 -1.72 -5.58 4.86
N HIS A 67 -1.74 -6.90 5.06
CA HIS A 67 -0.66 -7.61 5.72
C HIS A 67 0.66 -7.50 4.94
N ALA A 68 0.59 -7.55 3.61
CA ALA A 68 1.76 -7.38 2.74
C ALA A 68 2.42 -5.99 2.84
N TRP A 69 1.72 -5.02 3.44
CA TRP A 69 2.20 -3.67 3.70
C TRP A 69 2.40 -3.39 5.20
N GLY A 70 2.43 -4.43 6.03
CA GLY A 70 2.64 -4.30 7.48
C GLY A 70 1.50 -3.55 8.18
N GLU A 71 0.29 -3.58 7.62
CA GLU A 71 -0.91 -3.10 8.29
C GLU A 71 -1.75 -4.29 8.77
N PRO A 72 -2.52 -4.14 9.86
CA PRO A 72 -3.45 -5.17 10.30
C PRO A 72 -4.52 -5.41 9.22
N VAL A 73 -4.94 -6.67 9.07
CA VAL A 73 -5.97 -7.06 8.10
C VAL A 73 -7.33 -6.47 8.52
N PRO A 74 -7.90 -5.50 7.76
CA PRO A 74 -9.15 -4.87 8.15
C PRO A 74 -10.33 -5.81 7.90
N ARG A 75 -11.18 -6.02 8.92
CA ARG A 75 -12.45 -6.75 8.77
C ARG A 75 -13.67 -5.83 8.71
N THR A 76 -13.51 -4.55 9.06
CA THR A 76 -14.57 -3.54 9.07
C THR A 76 -14.18 -2.32 8.25
N VAL A 77 -15.19 -1.60 7.76
CA VAL A 77 -14.99 -0.33 7.03
C VAL A 77 -14.18 0.64 7.89
N ALA A 78 -14.52 0.80 9.17
CA ALA A 78 -13.79 1.67 10.08
C ALA A 78 -12.29 1.31 10.17
N ALA A 79 -11.94 0.02 10.26
CA ALA A 79 -10.55 -0.42 10.26
C ALA A 79 -9.83 -0.08 8.95
N ALA A 80 -10.48 -0.29 7.80
CA ALA A 80 -9.94 0.09 6.49
C ALA A 80 -9.73 1.62 6.40
N ARG A 81 -10.69 2.43 6.89
CA ARG A 81 -10.55 3.89 6.91
C ARG A 81 -9.39 4.37 7.78
N ARG A 82 -9.08 3.70 8.88
CA ARG A 82 -7.88 4.01 9.69
C ARG A 82 -6.59 3.81 8.89
N ILE A 83 -6.52 2.78 8.05
CA ILE A 83 -5.38 2.56 7.15
C ILE A 83 -5.27 3.70 6.14
N ALA A 84 -6.39 4.12 5.53
CA ALA A 84 -6.41 5.25 4.60
C ALA A 84 -5.93 6.55 5.27
N ALA A 85 -6.46 6.88 6.46
CA ALA A 85 -6.07 8.07 7.23
C ALA A 85 -4.60 8.04 7.66
N LYS A 86 -4.04 6.86 7.96
CA LYS A 86 -2.59 6.68 8.15
C LYS A 86 -1.83 7.00 6.86
N GLY A 87 -2.34 6.54 5.72
CA GLY A 87 -1.77 6.84 4.41
C GLY A 87 -1.75 8.33 4.07
N GLU A 88 -2.83 9.05 4.35
CA GLU A 88 -2.92 10.51 4.17
C GLU A 88 -1.88 11.25 5.02
N ARG A 89 -1.71 10.84 6.29
CA ARG A 89 -0.68 11.40 7.17
C ARG A 89 0.73 11.18 6.65
N LEU A 90 1.02 9.99 6.10
CA LEU A 90 2.31 9.70 5.45
C LEU A 90 2.54 10.57 4.22
N LEU A 91 1.52 10.76 3.38
CA LEU A 91 1.62 11.64 2.21
C LEU A 91 1.83 13.10 2.60
N ALA A 92 1.13 13.59 3.63
CA ALA A 92 1.33 14.93 4.16
C ALA A 92 2.77 15.11 4.67
N ARG A 93 3.31 14.13 5.41
CA ARG A 93 4.71 14.17 5.87
C ARG A 93 5.69 14.17 4.69
N TYR A 94 5.48 13.31 3.69
CA TYR A 94 6.29 13.30 2.46
C TYR A 94 6.32 14.66 1.76
N ARG A 95 5.14 15.28 1.55
CA ARG A 95 5.03 16.60 0.91
C ARG A 95 5.79 17.67 1.69
N ARG A 96 5.68 17.67 3.03
CA ARG A 96 6.44 18.59 3.89
C ARG A 96 7.94 18.39 3.78
N THR A 97 8.42 17.15 3.78
CA THR A 97 9.86 16.86 3.61
C THR A 97 10.36 17.33 2.24
N LYS A 98 9.59 17.09 1.17
CA LYS A 98 9.93 17.48 -0.21
C LYS A 98 9.84 18.99 -0.47
N ALA A 99 9.17 19.75 0.41
CA ALA A 99 9.11 21.20 0.33
C ALA A 99 10.27 21.88 1.08
N ARG A 100 10.98 21.13 1.95
CA ARG A 100 12.09 21.64 2.78
C ARG A 100 13.48 21.37 2.19
N GLY A 101 13.58 20.46 1.23
CA GLY A 101 14.81 20.14 0.51
C GLY A 101 14.59 20.36 -0.97
#